data_AF-A0A171CW91-F1
#
_entry.id   AF-A0A171CW91-F1
#
_cell.length_a   1.000
_cell.length_b   1.000
_cell.length_c   1.000
_cell.angle_alpha   90.00
_cell.angle_beta   90.00
_cell.angle_gamma   90.00
#
_symmetry.space_group_name_H-M   'P 1'
#
loop_
_entity.id
_entity.type
_entity.pdbx_description
1 polymer ?
#
loop_
_entity_poly.entity_id
_entity_poly.type
_entity_poly.pdbx_seq_one_letter_code
_entity_poly.pdbx_strand_id
1 'polypeptide(L)'
;MSGTRRLVALAALTVPLALTAVPASAAPTADPAATYTCQRELPAPRVYPPWAHGEGCTASAGAPTREGEVSGPVDVVFQDARYSGQARYRCQAVAVYPGDDSTRLRVLGKSCLPPDQYAQHLAS
;
A
#
# COMPACT_ATOMS: atom_id res chain seq x y z
N MET A 1 -3.17 84.91 -15.26
CA MET A 1 -1.93 84.78 -14.48
C MET A 1 -1.42 83.36 -14.62
N SER A 2 -0.16 83.24 -15.05
CA SER A 2 0.61 82.01 -15.26
C SER A 2 0.62 81.07 -14.06
N GLY A 3 0.78 79.77 -14.30
CA GLY A 3 1.02 78.82 -13.22
C GLY A 3 1.17 77.36 -13.64
N THR A 4 2.14 77.06 -14.51
CA THR A 4 2.58 75.70 -14.83
C THR A 4 3.15 75.01 -13.59
N ARG A 5 2.62 73.85 -13.18
CA ARG A 5 3.33 72.92 -12.28
C ARG A 5 3.26 71.49 -12.83
N ARG A 6 4.41 71.04 -13.33
CA ARG A 6 4.75 69.64 -13.63
C ARG A 6 4.78 68.83 -12.34
N LEU A 7 4.23 67.62 -12.33
CA LEU A 7 4.56 66.59 -11.35
C LEU A 7 4.79 65.24 -12.05
N VAL A 8 6.08 64.97 -12.22
CA VAL A 8 6.86 63.73 -12.10
C VAL A 8 6.11 62.39 -12.25
N ALA A 9 6.56 61.64 -13.27
CA ALA A 9 6.30 60.22 -13.46
C ALA A 9 6.94 59.36 -12.36
N LEU A 10 6.14 58.52 -11.72
CA LEU A 10 6.61 57.38 -10.92
C LEU A 10 6.44 56.12 -11.77
N ALA A 11 7.52 55.69 -12.42
CA ALA A 11 7.60 54.37 -13.03
C ALA A 11 7.69 53.33 -11.90
N ALA A 12 6.58 52.64 -11.64
CA ALA A 12 6.59 51.47 -10.77
C ALA A 12 7.29 50.32 -11.52
N LEU A 13 8.50 49.97 -11.09
CA LEU A 13 9.15 48.72 -11.48
C LEU A 13 8.31 47.55 -10.97
N THR A 14 7.52 46.93 -11.85
CA THR A 14 6.93 45.63 -11.64
C THR A 14 8.02 44.58 -11.76
N VAL A 15 8.55 44.11 -10.64
CA VAL A 15 9.41 42.92 -10.60
C VAL A 15 8.51 41.71 -10.84
N PRO A 16 8.67 40.96 -11.95
CA PRO A 16 7.96 39.70 -12.11
C PRO A 16 8.60 38.71 -11.13
N LEU A 17 7.89 38.41 -10.03
CA LEU A 17 8.17 37.22 -9.24
C LEU A 17 7.90 36.00 -10.12
N ALA A 18 8.95 35.50 -10.77
CA ALA A 18 8.95 34.20 -11.40
C ALA A 18 8.73 33.17 -10.28
N LEU A 19 7.47 32.74 -10.10
CA LEU A 19 7.16 31.52 -9.37
C LEU A 19 7.84 30.38 -10.15
N THR A 20 9.00 29.95 -9.66
CA THR A 20 9.55 28.65 -10.02
C THR A 20 8.58 27.62 -9.47
N ALA A 21 7.65 27.18 -10.34
CA ALA A 21 6.80 26.04 -10.06
C ALA A 21 7.72 24.85 -9.79
N VAL A 22 7.91 24.54 -8.50
CA VAL A 22 8.57 23.31 -8.09
C VAL A 22 7.75 22.19 -8.73
N PRO A 23 8.33 21.35 -9.60
CA PRO A 23 7.59 20.22 -10.13
C PRO A 23 7.11 19.44 -8.90
N ALA A 24 5.79 19.32 -8.77
CA ALA A 24 5.18 18.47 -7.76
C ALA A 24 5.79 17.09 -7.97
N SER A 25 6.72 16.73 -7.09
CA SER A 25 7.31 15.41 -7.08
C SER A 25 6.13 14.46 -6.92
N ALA A 26 5.83 13.71 -7.97
CA ALA A 26 4.79 12.70 -7.92
C ALA A 26 5.07 11.85 -6.69
N ALA A 27 4.13 11.83 -5.74
CA ALA A 27 4.21 10.89 -4.64
C ALA A 27 4.45 9.51 -5.25
N PRO A 28 5.37 8.69 -4.70
CA PRO A 28 5.61 7.36 -5.23
C PRO A 28 4.26 6.66 -5.28
N THR A 29 3.82 6.31 -6.50
CA THR A 29 2.64 5.47 -6.70
C THR A 29 2.95 4.19 -5.94
N ALA A 30 2.29 3.98 -4.80
CA ALA A 30 2.53 2.79 -3.99
C ALA A 30 2.35 1.58 -4.90
N ASP A 31 3.43 0.84 -5.13
CA ASP A 31 3.40 -0.40 -5.90
C ASP A 31 2.28 -1.26 -5.31
N PRO A 32 1.25 -1.66 -6.09
CA PRO A 32 0.14 -2.40 -5.53
C PRO A 32 0.67 -3.72 -4.98
N ALA A 33 0.73 -3.82 -3.65
CA ALA A 33 1.10 -5.03 -2.94
C ALA A 33 0.36 -6.24 -3.55
N ALA A 34 1.09 -7.32 -3.80
CA ALA A 34 0.47 -8.57 -4.23
C ALA A 34 -0.64 -8.93 -3.24
N THR A 35 -1.83 -9.28 -3.73
CA THR A 35 -3.00 -9.52 -2.88
C THR A 35 -3.49 -10.94 -3.06
N TYR A 36 -3.70 -11.65 -1.95
CA TYR A 36 -4.35 -12.96 -1.93
C TYR A 36 -5.66 -12.87 -1.18
N THR A 37 -6.75 -13.27 -1.84
CA THR A 37 -8.08 -13.33 -1.23
C THR A 37 -8.43 -14.78 -0.92
N CYS A 38 -8.52 -15.11 0.36
CA CYS A 38 -8.77 -16.43 0.89
C CYS A 38 -10.21 -16.57 1.36
N GLN A 39 -10.78 -17.75 1.15
CA GLN A 39 -12.12 -18.07 1.65
C GLN A 39 -12.07 -18.22 3.17
N ARG A 40 -11.14 -19.04 3.66
CA ARG A 40 -11.06 -19.41 5.08
C ARG A 40 -9.72 -19.02 5.68
N GLU A 41 -9.78 -18.50 6.91
CA GLU A 41 -8.63 -18.38 7.80
C GLU A 41 -8.41 -19.69 8.56
N LEU A 42 -7.22 -20.27 8.42
CA LEU A 42 -6.79 -21.44 9.16
C LEU A 42 -6.09 -21.04 10.46
N PRO A 43 -6.07 -21.93 11.49
CA PRO A 43 -5.29 -21.68 12.69
C PRO A 43 -3.82 -21.41 12.36
N ALA A 44 -3.31 -20.26 12.81
CA ALA A 44 -1.90 -19.92 12.71
C ALA A 44 -1.03 -20.88 13.57
N PRO A 45 0.17 -21.25 13.12
CA PRO A 45 1.14 -21.96 13.95
C PRO A 45 1.45 -21.18 15.23
N ARG A 46 1.67 -21.86 16.37
CA ARG A 46 1.94 -21.21 17.68
C ARG A 46 3.34 -20.59 17.83
N VAL A 47 4.11 -20.43 16.75
CA VAL A 47 5.52 -19.98 16.79
C VAL A 47 5.59 -18.54 16.24
N TYR A 48 6.14 -17.58 17.00
CA TYR A 48 6.22 -16.13 16.70
C TYR A 48 6.87 -15.80 15.34
N PRO A 49 6.59 -14.65 14.64
CA PRO A 49 5.66 -13.52 14.89
C PRO A 49 4.58 -13.39 13.77
N PRO A 50 3.55 -12.52 13.90
CA PRO A 50 2.16 -12.83 13.54
C PRO A 50 1.97 -13.40 12.13
N TRP A 51 1.15 -14.45 12.03
CA TRP A 51 0.95 -15.21 10.80
C TRP A 51 -0.49 -15.09 10.32
N ALA A 52 -0.65 -15.04 9.00
CA ALA A 52 -1.93 -15.18 8.34
C ALA A 52 -1.90 -16.50 7.55
N HIS A 53 -2.71 -17.48 7.95
CA HIS A 53 -2.78 -18.77 7.25
C HIS A 53 -4.12 -18.86 6.53
N GLY A 54 -4.08 -18.94 5.20
CA GLY A 54 -5.26 -18.93 4.37
C GLY A 54 -5.40 -20.12 3.45
N GLU A 55 -6.65 -20.46 3.19
CA GLU A 55 -7.05 -21.57 2.36
C GLU A 55 -8.11 -21.15 1.34
N GLY A 56 -8.08 -21.82 0.18
CA GLY A 56 -8.97 -21.51 -0.92
C GLY A 56 -8.70 -20.14 -1.52
N CYS A 57 -7.43 -19.72 -1.57
CA CYS A 57 -7.04 -18.38 -1.94
C CYS A 57 -6.93 -18.20 -3.45
N THR A 58 -7.30 -17.01 -3.92
CA THR A 58 -7.06 -16.52 -5.27
C THR A 58 -6.07 -15.35 -5.23
N ALA A 59 -5.16 -15.31 -6.20
CA ALA A 59 -4.20 -14.23 -6.33
C ALA A 59 -4.78 -13.11 -7.20
N SER A 60 -4.51 -11.85 -6.86
CA SER A 60 -4.83 -10.70 -7.71
C SER A 60 -4.04 -10.76 -9.02
N ALA A 61 -4.44 -9.95 -10.01
CA ALA A 61 -3.66 -9.80 -11.23
C ALA A 61 -2.22 -9.37 -10.89
N GLY A 62 -1.23 -10.05 -11.49
CA GLY A 62 0.19 -9.79 -11.25
C GLY A 62 0.78 -10.46 -9.99
N ALA A 63 -0.05 -10.97 -9.08
CA ALA A 63 0.45 -11.73 -7.93
C ALA A 63 0.87 -13.15 -8.34
N PRO A 64 1.98 -13.70 -7.80
CA PRO A 64 2.41 -15.05 -8.10
C PRO A 64 1.36 -16.12 -7.76
N THR A 65 1.15 -17.07 -8.66
CA THR A 65 0.25 -18.22 -8.44
C THR A 65 0.98 -19.56 -8.34
N ARG A 66 2.30 -19.55 -8.53
CA ARG A 66 3.13 -20.75 -8.39
C ARG A 66 3.59 -20.90 -6.95
N GLU A 67 3.83 -22.14 -6.55
CA GLU A 67 4.43 -22.45 -5.25
C GLU A 67 5.78 -21.73 -5.09
N GLY A 68 5.99 -21.15 -3.91
CA GLY A 68 7.19 -20.38 -3.60
C GLY A 68 6.96 -19.28 -2.57
N GLU A 69 8.02 -18.53 -2.25
CA GLU A 69 7.94 -17.38 -1.35
C GLU A 69 7.85 -16.07 -2.15
N VAL A 70 6.95 -15.20 -1.72
CA VAL A 70 6.80 -13.82 -2.21
C VAL A 70 7.22 -12.89 -1.07
N SER A 71 8.33 -12.19 -1.25
CA SER A 71 8.85 -11.22 -0.28
C SER A 71 8.41 -9.80 -0.62
N GLY A 72 8.26 -8.95 0.39
CA GLY A 72 7.76 -7.58 0.26
C GLY A 72 6.35 -7.42 0.85
N PRO A 73 5.78 -6.21 0.84
CA PRO A 73 4.42 -6.01 1.34
C PRO A 73 3.44 -6.83 0.50
N VAL A 74 2.77 -7.79 1.13
CA VAL A 74 1.74 -8.65 0.53
C VAL A 74 0.48 -8.54 1.37
N ASP A 75 -0.67 -8.34 0.73
CA ASP A 75 -1.97 -8.34 1.38
C ASP A 75 -2.58 -9.74 1.38
N VAL A 76 -3.09 -10.16 2.53
CA VAL A 76 -3.90 -11.38 2.68
C VAL A 76 -5.25 -10.97 3.23
N VAL A 77 -6.30 -11.26 2.47
CA VAL A 77 -7.70 -10.92 2.79
C VAL A 77 -8.48 -12.20 3.04
N PHE A 78 -9.16 -12.30 4.17
CA PHE A 78 -10.03 -13.42 4.53
C PHE A 78 -11.49 -13.00 4.39
N GLN A 79 -12.26 -13.73 3.59
CA GLN A 79 -13.70 -13.51 3.41
C GLN A 79 -14.54 -14.06 4.56
N ASP A 80 -14.07 -15.16 5.18
CA ASP A 80 -14.62 -15.75 6.41
C ASP A 80 -13.52 -15.86 7.48
N ALA A 81 -13.13 -14.70 8.02
CA ALA A 81 -12.24 -14.59 9.16
C ALA A 81 -12.92 -15.12 10.43
N ARG A 82 -12.16 -15.84 11.27
CA ARG A 82 -12.71 -16.61 12.40
C ARG A 82 -13.47 -15.77 13.43
N TYR A 83 -13.20 -14.45 13.49
CA TYR A 83 -13.72 -13.57 14.54
C TYR A 83 -14.49 -12.33 14.05
N SER A 84 -14.42 -11.96 12.76
CA SER A 84 -14.91 -10.65 12.29
C SER A 84 -15.68 -10.68 10.96
N GLY A 85 -15.96 -11.87 10.41
CA GLY A 85 -16.52 -11.99 9.06
C GLY A 85 -15.43 -11.74 8.03
N GLN A 86 -14.94 -10.51 7.89
CA GLN A 86 -13.81 -10.20 7.02
C GLN A 86 -12.57 -9.78 7.84
N ALA A 87 -11.38 -10.18 7.40
CA ALA A 87 -10.11 -9.68 7.96
C ALA A 87 -9.11 -9.39 6.85
N ARG A 88 -8.27 -8.37 7.03
CA ARG A 88 -7.18 -8.03 6.13
C ARG A 88 -5.90 -7.87 6.93
N TYR A 89 -4.85 -8.52 6.44
CA TYR A 89 -3.51 -8.40 6.98
C TYR A 89 -2.55 -7.98 5.88
N ARG A 90 -1.55 -7.20 6.25
CA ARG A 90 -0.38 -6.93 5.42
C ARG A 90 0.83 -7.63 6.03
N CYS A 91 1.49 -8.45 5.22
CA CYS A 91 2.60 -9.31 5.60
C CYS A 91 3.89 -8.84 4.92
N GLN A 92 5.03 -9.13 5.53
CA GLN A 92 6.35 -8.88 4.94
C GLN A 92 6.77 -9.94 3.91
N ALA A 93 6.18 -11.13 4.02
CA ALA A 93 6.34 -12.20 3.06
C ALA A 93 5.15 -13.16 3.13
N VAL A 94 4.90 -13.88 2.04
CA VAL A 94 3.90 -14.94 1.96
C VAL A 94 4.52 -16.15 1.26
N ALA A 95 4.41 -17.32 1.87
CA ALA A 95 4.64 -18.58 1.18
C ALA A 95 3.33 -19.05 0.53
N VAL A 96 3.38 -19.33 -0.77
CA VAL A 96 2.26 -19.83 -1.59
C VAL A 96 2.44 -21.33 -1.77
N TYR A 97 1.37 -22.09 -1.56
CA TYR A 97 1.31 -23.53 -1.74
C TYR A 97 0.13 -23.92 -2.63
N PRO A 98 0.18 -25.07 -3.32
CA PRO A 98 -0.99 -25.62 -3.99
C PRO A 98 -2.12 -25.87 -2.98
N GLY A 99 -3.34 -25.50 -3.35
CA GLY A 99 -4.56 -25.81 -2.62
C GLY A 99 -5.13 -27.18 -2.98
N ASP A 100 -6.38 -27.42 -2.57
CA ASP A 100 -7.07 -28.70 -2.80
C ASP A 100 -7.45 -28.94 -4.27
N ASP A 101 -7.50 -27.87 -5.07
CA ASP A 101 -7.74 -27.92 -6.50
C ASP A 101 -6.71 -27.04 -7.25
N SER A 102 -6.56 -27.26 -8.55
CA SER A 102 -5.57 -26.56 -9.38
C SER A 102 -5.83 -25.05 -9.56
N THR A 103 -6.97 -24.55 -9.09
CA THR A 103 -7.36 -23.15 -9.22
C THR A 103 -7.22 -22.35 -7.92
N ARG A 104 -7.00 -23.05 -6.81
CA ARG A 104 -6.93 -22.46 -5.48
C ARG A 104 -5.57 -22.65 -4.86
N LEU A 105 -5.20 -21.69 -4.03
CA LEU A 105 -3.93 -21.63 -3.33
C LEU A 105 -4.15 -21.79 -1.82
N ARG A 106 -3.10 -22.18 -1.12
CA ARG A 106 -2.94 -21.93 0.30
C ARG A 106 -1.84 -20.91 0.48
N VAL A 107 -2.01 -20.01 1.43
CA VAL A 107 -1.01 -18.95 1.70
C VAL A 107 -0.65 -18.95 3.17
N LEU A 108 0.63 -18.77 3.46
CA LEU A 108 1.14 -18.61 4.80
C LEU A 108 1.95 -17.32 4.87
N GLY A 109 1.32 -16.28 5.39
CA GLY A 109 1.93 -14.98 5.60
C GLY A 109 2.80 -14.94 6.86
N LYS A 110 3.91 -14.25 6.77
CA LYS A 110 4.91 -14.02 7.82
C LYS A 110 4.93 -12.54 8.22
N SER A 111 5.04 -12.26 9.51
CA SER A 111 5.06 -10.89 10.05
C SER A 111 3.88 -10.04 9.57
N CYS A 112 2.69 -10.61 9.70
CA CYS A 112 1.41 -10.05 9.27
C CYS A 112 0.77 -9.18 10.33
N LEU A 113 0.50 -7.93 9.99
CA LEU A 113 -0.19 -6.98 10.87
C LEU A 113 -1.44 -6.44 10.17
N PRO A 114 -2.45 -5.97 10.93
CA PRO A 114 -3.47 -5.09 10.37
C PRO A 114 -2.80 -3.93 9.60
N PRO A 115 -3.32 -3.49 8.44
CA PRO A 115 -2.64 -2.54 7.57
C PRO A 115 -2.23 -1.22 8.24
N ASP A 116 -3.05 -0.74 9.18
CA ASP A 116 -2.80 0.44 10.01
C ASP A 116 -1.61 0.25 10.95
N GLN A 117 -1.45 -0.95 11.54
CA GLN A 117 -0.33 -1.30 12.40
C GLN A 117 0.94 -1.61 11.60
N TYR A 118 0.80 -2.19 10.40
CA TYR A 118 1.92 -2.49 9.52
C TYR A 118 2.68 -1.23 9.10
N ALA A 119 1.95 -0.16 8.75
CA ALA A 119 2.55 1.12 8.38
C ALA A 119 3.34 1.75 9.55
N GLN A 120 2.84 1.61 10.77
CA GLN A 120 3.53 2.08 11.99
C GLN A 120 4.79 1.27 12.27
N HIS A 121 4.74 -0.05 12.06
CA HIS A 121 5.89 -0.94 12.25
C HIS A 121 7.04 -0.67 11.28
N LEU A 122 6.76 -0.21 10.06
CA LEU A 122 7.80 0.20 9.12
C LEU A 122 8.44 1.56 9.45
N ALA A 123 7.76 2.38 10.27
CA ALA A 123 8.21 3.72 10.62
C ALA A 123 9.03 3.77 11.92
N SER A 124 9.11 2.66 12.66
CA SER A 124 9.87 2.48 13.92
C SER A 124 11.20 1.80 13.68
#